data_AF-A0A2V9LKL5-F1
#
_entry.id   AF-A0A2V9LKL5-F1
#
_cell.length_a   1.000
_cell.length_b   1.000
_cell.length_c   1.000
_cell.angle_alpha   90.00
_cell.angle_beta   90.00
_cell.angle_gamma   90.00
#
_symmetry.space_group_name_H-M   'P 1'
#
loop_
_entity.id
_entity.type
_entity.pdbx_description
1 polymer ?
#
loop_
_entity_poly.entity_id
_entity_poly.type
_entity_poly.pdbx_seq_one_letter_code
_entity_poly.pdbx_strand_id
1 'polypeptide(L)'
;MEMGPMKAIELIGDIDEQHQLRAHVPEELPAGRVRLIVLLPDEDDAGSAWAKGIATQWADDLQDSRQDIYTLEDGQSIDAAR
;
A
#
# COMPACT_ATOMS: atom_id res chain seq x y z
N MET A 1 -22.49 -5.67 27.09
CA MET A 1 -23.46 -4.69 26.53
C MET A 1 -23.57 -4.98 25.05
N GLU A 2 -24.65 -5.66 24.65
CA GLU A 2 -24.98 -5.78 23.23
C GLU A 2 -25.34 -4.39 22.72
N MET A 3 -24.64 -3.96 21.67
CA MET A 3 -25.01 -2.76 20.94
C MET A 3 -26.27 -3.10 20.15
N GLY A 4 -27.35 -2.34 20.35
CA GLY A 4 -28.56 -2.46 19.53
C GLY A 4 -28.27 -2.28 18.04
N PRO A 5 -29.26 -2.54 17.15
CA PRO A 5 -29.06 -2.48 15.71
C PRO A 5 -28.36 -1.19 15.28
N MET A 6 -27.18 -1.31 14.64
CA MET A 6 -26.41 -0.16 14.17
C MET A 6 -26.88 0.25 12.78
N LYS A 7 -27.09 1.55 12.59
CA LYS A 7 -27.32 2.16 11.28
C LYS A 7 -26.02 2.79 10.80
N ALA A 8 -25.54 2.38 9.63
CA ALA A 8 -24.40 3.02 8.98
C ALA A 8 -24.85 4.33 8.30
N ILE A 9 -24.06 5.38 8.46
CA ILE A 9 -24.27 6.69 7.84
C ILE A 9 -22.91 7.10 7.29
N GLU A 10 -22.88 7.51 6.02
CA GLU A 10 -21.69 8.03 5.39
C GLU A 10 -21.44 9.46 5.87
N LEU A 11 -20.23 9.73 6.36
CA LEU A 11 -19.77 11.06 6.73
C LEU A 11 -18.56 11.39 5.86
N ILE A 12 -18.56 12.58 5.29
CA ILE A 12 -17.42 13.09 4.53
C ILE A 12 -16.47 13.76 5.51
N GLY A 13 -15.21 13.35 5.47
CA GLY A 13 -14.16 13.89 6.31
C GLY A 13 -12.79 13.66 5.69
N ASP A 14 -11.81 14.41 6.17
CA ASP A 14 -10.41 14.34 5.78
C ASP A 14 -9.54 13.86 6.95
N ILE A 15 -8.45 13.17 6.62
CA ILE A 15 -7.36 12.90 7.57
C ILE A 15 -6.30 13.96 7.31
N ASP A 16 -6.01 14.79 8.30
CA ASP A 16 -5.00 15.83 8.18
C ASP A 16 -3.56 15.28 8.26
N GLU A 17 -2.57 16.15 8.03
CA GLU A 17 -1.15 15.80 8.10
C GLU A 17 -0.70 15.35 9.51
N GLN A 18 -1.46 15.69 10.55
CA GLN A 18 -1.22 15.26 11.92
C GLN A 18 -1.93 13.93 12.23
N HIS A 19 -2.45 13.25 11.20
CA HIS A 19 -3.19 11.98 11.28
C HIS A 19 -4.47 12.07 12.12
N GLN A 20 -5.12 13.24 12.13
CA GLN A 20 -6.39 13.46 12.81
C GLN A 20 -7.54 13.39 11.81
N LEU A 21 -8.55 12.57 12.12
CA LEU A 21 -9.79 12.51 11.33
C LEU A 21 -10.66 13.72 11.68
N ARG A 22 -10.95 14.54 10.67
CA ARG A 22 -11.88 15.67 10.74
C ARG A 22 -13.12 15.31 9.94
N ALA A 23 -14.27 15.25 10.59
CA ALA A 23 -15.55 15.01 9.93
C ALA A 23 -16.60 15.94 10.50
N HIS A 24 -17.48 16.44 9.63
CA HIS A 24 -18.64 17.21 10.08
C HIS A 24 -19.77 16.24 10.45
N VAL A 25 -20.20 16.28 11.71
CA VAL A 25 -21.32 15.47 12.22
C VAL A 25 -22.58 16.35 12.20
N PRO A 26 -23.61 16.02 11.41
CA PRO A 26 -24.86 16.77 11.39
C PRO A 26 -25.56 16.75 12.76
N GLU A 27 -26.23 17.85 13.12
CA GLU A 27 -26.89 18.01 14.42
C GLU A 27 -28.06 17.03 14.63
N GLU A 28 -28.61 16.47 13.55
CA GLU A 28 -29.68 15.48 13.61
C GLU A 28 -29.22 14.12 14.13
N LEU A 29 -27.89 13.88 14.21
CA LEU A 29 -27.34 12.65 14.75
C LEU A 29 -27.32 12.66 16.27
N PRO A 30 -27.88 11.62 16.93
CA PRO A 30 -27.91 11.57 18.38
C PRO A 30 -26.50 11.45 18.96
N ALA A 31 -26.24 12.17 20.05
CA ALA A 31 -25.00 12.06 20.78
C ALA A 31 -24.83 10.63 21.34
N GLY A 32 -23.67 10.02 21.13
CA GLY A 32 -23.40 8.67 21.61
C GLY A 32 -22.13 8.08 21.03
N ARG A 33 -21.78 6.88 21.51
CA ARG A 33 -20.66 6.11 20.97
C ARG A 33 -21.01 5.64 19.55
N VAL A 34 -20.11 5.91 18.61
CA VAL A 34 -20.21 5.44 17.22
C VAL A 34 -19.04 4.52 16.88
N ARG A 35 -19.20 3.72 15.81
CA ARG A 35 -18.13 2.94 15.19
C ARG A 35 -17.76 3.62 13.88
N LEU A 36 -16.47 3.87 13.67
CA LEU A 36 -15.93 4.48 12.46
C LEU A 36 -15.30 3.41 11.56
N ILE A 37 -15.47 3.55 10.25
CA ILE A 37 -14.81 2.74 9.22
C ILE A 37 -14.20 3.74 8.22
N VAL A 38 -12.90 3.67 8.01
CA VAL A 38 -12.17 4.51 7.05
C VAL A 38 -11.87 3.66 5.82
N LEU A 39 -12.25 4.15 4.64
CA LEU A 39 -11.93 3.56 3.36
C LEU A 39 -10.85 4.43 2.71
N LEU A 40 -9.67 3.86 2.52
CA LEU A 40 -8.60 4.50 1.75
C LEU A 40 -8.65 3.92 0.33
N PRO A 41 -8.39 4.72 -0.72
CA PRO A 41 -8.15 4.15 -2.03
C PRO A 41 -6.92 3.24 -1.93
N ASP A 42 -6.98 2.07 -2.56
CA ASP A 42 -5.79 1.25 -2.73
C ASP A 42 -4.75 2.07 -3.51
N GLU A 43 -3.48 1.97 -3.12
CA GLU A 43 -2.40 2.48 -3.98
C GLU A 43 -2.56 1.80 -5.33
N ASP A 44 -2.65 2.62 -6.38
CA ASP A 44 -2.80 2.18 -7.76
C ASP A 44 -1.95 0.93 -8.03
N ASP A 45 -2.61 -0.15 -8.46
CA ASP A 45 -2.00 -1.40 -8.90
C ASP A 45 -0.92 -1.17 -9.98
N ALA A 46 -0.77 0.03 -10.54
CA ALA A 46 0.33 0.44 -11.39
C ALA A 46 1.72 0.08 -10.84
N GLY A 47 1.96 0.19 -9.54
CA GLY A 47 3.25 -0.23 -8.95
C GLY A 47 3.50 -1.73 -9.14
N SER A 48 2.49 -2.53 -8.82
CA SER A 48 2.50 -4.00 -8.97
C SER A 48 2.53 -4.44 -10.45
N ALA A 49 1.74 -3.78 -11.30
CA ALA A 49 1.66 -4.04 -12.73
C ALA A 49 2.96 -3.68 -13.47
N TRP A 50 3.61 -2.59 -13.09
CA TRP A 50 4.92 -2.20 -13.62
C TRP A 50 6.00 -3.22 -13.22
N ALA A 51 6.07 -3.60 -11.93
CA ALA A 51 7.02 -4.59 -11.46
C ALA A 51 6.85 -5.95 -12.17
N LYS A 52 5.59 -6.38 -12.34
CA LYS A 52 5.25 -7.62 -13.06
C LYS A 52 5.59 -7.54 -14.55
N GLY A 53 5.36 -6.39 -15.18
CA GLY A 53 5.71 -6.14 -16.58
C GLY A 53 7.22 -6.25 -16.83
N ILE A 54 8.03 -5.60 -16.02
CA ILE A 54 9.51 -5.67 -16.10
C ILE A 54 10.00 -7.09 -15.87
N ALA A 55 9.52 -7.75 -14.81
CA ALA A 55 9.92 -9.13 -14.51
C ALA A 55 9.57 -10.12 -15.63
N THR A 56 8.46 -9.89 -16.34
CA THR A 56 8.06 -10.72 -17.49
C THR A 56 8.93 -10.43 -18.71
N GLN A 57 9.19 -9.15 -19.01
CA GLN A 57 9.97 -8.76 -20.18
C GLN A 57 11.43 -9.21 -20.09
N TRP A 58 12.01 -9.17 -18.89
CA TRP A 58 13.42 -9.49 -18.64
C TRP A 58 13.61 -10.87 -18.00
N ALA A 59 12.59 -11.74 -18.05
CA ALA A 59 12.65 -13.04 -17.39
C ALA A 59 13.87 -13.86 -17.83
N ASP A 60 14.14 -13.91 -19.14
CA ASP A 60 15.26 -14.66 -19.70
C ASP A 60 16.62 -14.05 -19.28
N ASP A 61 16.72 -12.70 -19.31
CA ASP A 61 17.96 -11.99 -18.97
C ASP A 61 18.28 -12.07 -17.46
N LEU A 62 17.26 -11.97 -16.60
CA LEU A 62 17.39 -12.09 -15.14
C LEU A 62 17.72 -13.52 -14.69
N GLN A 63 17.41 -14.52 -15.51
CA GLN A 63 17.76 -15.92 -15.25
C GLN A 63 19.10 -16.32 -15.86
N ASP A 64 19.69 -15.48 -16.71
CA ASP A 64 20.95 -15.77 -17.37
C ASP A 64 22.13 -15.47 -16.45
N SER A 65 22.71 -16.51 -15.86
CA SER A 65 23.88 -16.39 -14.98
C SER A 65 25.12 -15.81 -15.65
N ARG A 66 25.13 -15.63 -16.98
CA ARG A 66 26.19 -14.88 -17.68
C ARG A 66 26.08 -13.38 -17.49
N GLN A 67 24.91 -12.88 -17.09
CA GLN A 67 24.66 -11.48 -16.75
C GLN A 67 25.05 -11.15 -15.31
N ASP A 68 25.29 -12.17 -14.48
CA ASP A 68 25.85 -12.00 -13.14
C ASP A 68 27.32 -11.56 -13.27
N ILE A 69 27.58 -10.25 -13.21
CA ILE A 69 28.94 -9.68 -13.27
C ILE A 69 29.55 -9.43 -11.89
N TYR A 70 28.79 -9.71 -10.83
CA TYR A 70 29.20 -9.63 -9.43
C TYR A 70 28.90 -10.93 -8.69
N THR A 71 29.76 -11.29 -7.74
CA THR A 71 29.58 -12.41 -6.83
C THR A 71 28.56 -12.08 -5.75
N LEU A 72 27.66 -13.03 -5.44
CA LEU A 72 26.65 -12.85 -4.39
C LEU A 72 27.25 -12.85 -2.97
N GLU A 73 28.41 -13.49 -2.78
CA GLU A 73 29.01 -13.67 -1.45
C GLU A 73 29.62 -12.37 -0.91
N ASP A 74 30.33 -11.62 -1.76
CA ASP A 74 31.10 -10.43 -1.36
C ASP A 74 30.86 -9.20 -2.27
N GLY A 75 30.00 -9.32 -3.29
CA GLY A 75 29.66 -8.22 -4.20
C GLY A 75 30.82 -7.78 -5.09
N GLN A 76 31.90 -8.56 -5.19
CA GLN A 76 33.05 -8.24 -6.01
C GLN A 76 32.78 -8.55 -7.48
N SER A 77 33.41 -7.79 -8.37
CA SER A 77 33.30 -8.08 -9.81
C SER A 77 33.98 -9.42 -10.12
N ILE A 78 33.34 -10.24 -10.95
CA ILE A 78 33.89 -11.54 -11.37
C ILE A 78 35.21 -11.38 -12.14
N ASP A 79 35.40 -10.23 -12.82
CA ASP A 79 36.61 -9.89 -13.57
C ASP A 79 37.66 -9.12 -12.76
N ALA A 80 37.45 -8.87 -11.46
CA ALA A 80 38.33 -8.04 -10.62
C ALA A 80 39.78 -8.58 -10.51
N ALA A 81 40.05 -9.81 -10.95
CA ALA A 81 41.36 -10.44 -10.90
C ALA A 81 42.14 -10.44 -12.24
N ARG A 82 41.66 -9.73 -13.28
CA ARG A 82 42.34 -9.68 -14.60
C ARG A 82 43.25 -8.46 -14.77
#